data_AF-A0A829ZRZ2-F1
#
_entry.id   AF-A0A829ZRZ2-F1
#
_cell.length_a   1.000
_cell.length_b   1.000
_cell.length_c   1.000
_cell.angle_alpha   90.00
_cell.angle_beta   90.00
_cell.angle_gamma   90.00
#
_symmetry.space_group_name_H-M   'P 1'
#
loop_
_entity.id
_entity.type
_entity.pdbx_description
1 polymer ?
#
loop_
_entity_poly.entity_id
_entity_poly.type
_entity_poly.pdbx_seq_one_letter_code
_entity_poly.pdbx_strand_id
1 'polypeptide(L)'
;MARQLGVSRNVLRDVLASLEAEGFITRRRGIGTMINQYVLDAPSRLDLEKDFEEMIEEAGYRASLGLVTGGVIPAEEEVAKDLHLEVGEKVLKVEKLLLADDRPAIYVLDYIPYRLIEGNPYTPEELKIPIFRFLKRKSQVKVEIVLMDVEPRLPDGIIAGMLGVEPSEPIMYVHEIGYSCTQTPVLLSQAYYRNGVFRLSILRRNYLG
;
A
#
# COMPACT_ATOMS: atom_id res chain seq x y z
N MET A 1 0.40 -29.14 16.37
CA MET A 1 0.26 -27.76 15.86
C MET A 1 -0.93 -27.01 16.49
N ALA A 2 -2.21 -27.27 16.16
CA ALA A 2 -3.34 -26.48 16.71
C ALA A 2 -3.38 -26.40 18.26
N ARG A 3 -3.24 -27.55 18.95
CA ARG A 3 -3.12 -27.60 20.41
C ARG A 3 -1.87 -26.90 20.98
N GLN A 4 -0.77 -26.89 20.24
CA GLN A 4 0.47 -26.24 20.67
C GLN A 4 0.39 -24.71 20.54
N LEU A 5 -0.41 -24.21 19.58
CA LEU A 5 -0.63 -22.79 19.32
C LEU A 5 -1.86 -22.22 20.05
N GLY A 6 -2.60 -23.04 20.82
CA GLY A 6 -3.80 -22.60 21.53
C GLY A 6 -4.98 -22.20 20.63
N VAL A 7 -4.98 -22.61 19.35
CA VAL A 7 -6.03 -22.24 18.37
C VAL A 7 -6.89 -23.42 17.97
N SER A 8 -8.09 -23.14 17.45
CA SER A 8 -8.94 -24.17 16.87
C SER A 8 -8.34 -24.75 15.58
N ARG A 9 -8.75 -25.97 15.20
CA ARG A 9 -8.30 -26.59 13.94
C ARG A 9 -8.77 -25.81 12.71
N ASN A 10 -9.94 -25.17 12.79
CA ASN A 10 -10.46 -24.35 11.69
C ASN A 10 -9.59 -23.11 11.49
N VAL A 11 -9.26 -22.40 12.57
CA VAL A 11 -8.35 -21.24 12.52
C VAL A 11 -6.99 -21.64 11.93
N LEU A 12 -6.41 -22.75 12.38
CA LEU A 12 -5.15 -23.24 11.81
C LEU A 12 -5.28 -23.54 10.30
N ARG A 13 -6.40 -24.12 9.87
CA ARG A 13 -6.64 -24.43 8.46
C ARG A 13 -6.74 -23.17 7.62
N ASP A 14 -7.45 -22.16 8.11
CA ASP A 14 -7.68 -20.90 7.41
C ASP A 14 -6.38 -20.08 7.30
N VAL A 15 -5.57 -20.02 8.36
CA VAL A 15 -4.23 -19.41 8.33
C VAL A 15 -3.33 -20.12 7.32
N LEU A 16 -3.30 -21.46 7.32
CA LEU A 16 -2.51 -22.21 6.35
C LEU A 16 -3.06 -22.04 4.92
N ALA A 17 -4.35 -21.82 4.73
CA ALA A 17 -4.92 -21.50 3.43
C ALA A 17 -4.51 -20.10 2.96
N SER A 18 -4.45 -19.11 3.86
CA SER A 18 -3.95 -17.75 3.55
C SER A 18 -2.48 -17.77 3.16
N LEU A 19 -1.63 -18.39 3.98
CA LEU A 19 -0.19 -18.54 3.68
C LEU A 19 0.05 -19.30 2.38
N GLU A 20 -0.79 -20.30 2.09
CA GLU A 20 -0.73 -20.97 0.80
C GLU A 20 -1.16 -20.03 -0.31
N ALA A 21 -2.27 -19.29 -0.19
CA ALA A 21 -2.77 -18.35 -1.19
C ALA A 21 -1.74 -17.27 -1.54
N GLU A 22 -1.11 -16.68 -0.53
CA GLU A 22 -0.01 -15.70 -0.59
C GLU A 22 1.32 -16.30 -1.10
N GLY A 23 1.37 -17.63 -1.27
CA GLY A 23 2.48 -18.34 -1.87
C GLY A 23 3.65 -18.66 -0.94
N PHE A 24 3.57 -18.33 0.35
CA PHE A 24 4.61 -18.64 1.34
C PHE A 24 4.80 -20.13 1.55
N ILE A 25 3.74 -20.92 1.38
CA ILE A 25 3.78 -22.38 1.45
C ILE A 25 3.13 -23.02 0.23
N THR A 26 3.47 -24.29 -0.01
CA THR A 26 2.78 -25.15 -0.98
C THR A 26 2.44 -26.47 -0.31
N ARG A 27 1.17 -26.89 -0.41
CA ARG A 27 0.70 -28.16 0.13
C ARG A 27 0.44 -29.14 -1.01
N ARG A 28 1.08 -30.31 -0.95
CA ARG A 28 0.83 -31.41 -1.90
C ARG A 28 0.58 -32.72 -1.16
N ARG A 29 -0.46 -33.44 -1.58
CA ARG A 29 -0.77 -34.78 -1.06
C ARG A 29 0.44 -35.70 -1.28
N GLY A 30 0.89 -36.37 -0.23
CA GLY A 30 2.07 -37.25 -0.25
C GLY A 30 3.42 -36.57 0.00
N ILE A 31 3.50 -35.24 -0.15
CA ILE A 31 4.74 -34.46 0.09
C ILE A 31 4.64 -33.66 1.40
N GLY A 32 3.44 -33.25 1.78
CA GLY A 32 3.21 -32.43 2.97
C GLY A 32 3.20 -30.94 2.64
N THR A 33 3.64 -30.12 3.58
CA THR A 33 3.71 -28.65 3.44
C THR A 33 5.17 -28.26 3.23
N MET A 34 5.47 -27.55 2.14
CA MET A 34 6.81 -27.00 1.88
C MET A 34 6.76 -25.47 2.00
N ILE A 35 7.85 -24.90 2.51
CA ILE A 35 8.06 -23.45 2.55
C ILE A 35 8.70 -23.02 1.24
N ASN A 36 8.18 -21.96 0.62
CA ASN A 36 8.73 -21.40 -0.60
C ASN A 36 9.75 -20.31 -0.25
N GLN A 37 11.04 -20.68 -0.13
CA GLN A 37 12.09 -19.71 0.26
C GLN A 37 12.22 -18.53 -0.70
N TYR A 38 12.16 -18.77 -2.01
CA TYR A 38 12.18 -17.70 -3.02
C TYR A 38 11.05 -16.67 -2.88
N VAL A 39 9.95 -17.07 -2.25
CA VAL A 39 8.79 -16.19 -1.99
C VAL A 39 9.01 -15.36 -0.72
N LEU A 40 9.68 -15.91 0.28
CA LEU A 40 10.08 -15.19 1.50
C LEU A 40 11.15 -14.14 1.20
N ASP A 41 12.08 -14.45 0.29
CA ASP A 41 13.19 -13.57 -0.07
C ASP A 41 12.82 -12.54 -1.15
N ALA A 42 11.57 -12.54 -1.64
CA ALA A 42 11.12 -11.61 -2.67
C ALA A 42 10.94 -10.20 -2.07
N PRO A 43 11.77 -9.21 -2.44
CA PRO A 43 11.69 -7.88 -1.87
C PRO A 43 10.43 -7.16 -2.35
N SER A 44 9.85 -6.33 -1.46
CA SER A 44 8.81 -5.33 -1.79
C SER A 44 7.70 -5.90 -2.69
N ARG A 45 7.10 -7.02 -2.24
CA ARG A 45 5.95 -7.68 -2.87
C ARG A 45 4.75 -6.72 -2.94
N LEU A 46 4.40 -6.27 -4.14
CA LEU A 46 3.25 -5.38 -4.37
C LEU A 46 1.89 -6.07 -4.22
N ASP A 47 1.86 -7.40 -4.30
CA ASP A 47 0.65 -8.21 -4.13
C ASP A 47 0.30 -8.48 -2.65
N LEU A 48 1.06 -7.90 -1.71
CA LEU A 48 0.81 -7.95 -0.28
C LEU A 48 0.58 -6.54 0.27
N GLU A 49 -0.36 -6.39 1.19
CA GLU A 49 -0.50 -5.14 1.96
C GLU A 49 0.73 -5.00 2.87
N LYS A 50 1.62 -4.06 2.57
CA LYS A 50 2.80 -3.74 3.37
C LYS A 50 2.86 -2.26 3.71
N ASP A 51 3.36 -1.99 4.91
CA ASP A 51 3.65 -0.62 5.32
C ASP A 51 4.91 -0.15 4.57
N PHE A 52 4.92 1.07 4.03
CA PHE A 52 6.08 1.57 3.27
C PHE A 52 7.38 1.61 4.08
N GLU A 53 7.31 1.82 5.41
CA GLU A 53 8.46 1.75 6.30
C GLU A 53 9.07 0.35 6.30
N GLU A 54 8.23 -0.69 6.37
CA GLU A 54 8.65 -2.10 6.26
C GLU A 54 9.33 -2.37 4.90
N MET A 55 8.79 -1.82 3.81
CA MET A 55 9.41 -1.96 2.49
C MET A 55 10.82 -1.34 2.42
N ILE A 56 11.05 -0.21 3.10
CA ILE A 56 12.37 0.44 3.18
C ILE A 56 13.34 -0.40 4.02
N GLU A 57 12.88 -0.94 5.14
CA GLU A 57 13.67 -1.81 6.01
C GLU A 57 14.05 -3.12 5.32
N GLU A 58 13.13 -3.75 4.58
CA GLU A 58 13.38 -4.94 3.76
C GLU A 58 14.38 -4.67 2.64
N ALA A 59 14.43 -3.44 2.12
CA ALA A 59 15.42 -3.01 1.14
C ALA A 59 16.81 -2.76 1.77
N GLY A 60 16.95 -2.89 3.10
CA GLY A 60 18.21 -2.80 3.83
C GLY A 60 18.56 -1.42 4.36
N TYR A 61 17.60 -0.50 4.42
CA TYR A 61 17.79 0.88 4.87
C TYR A 61 17.04 1.17 6.17
N ARG A 62 17.44 2.22 6.91
CA ARG A 62 16.66 2.72 8.02
C ARG A 62 15.50 3.58 7.50
N ALA A 63 14.26 3.17 7.78
CA ALA A 63 13.08 3.94 7.47
C ALA A 63 12.90 5.13 8.42
N SER A 64 12.46 6.27 7.88
CA SER A 64 11.93 7.39 8.68
C SER A 64 10.99 8.25 7.85
N LEU A 65 10.19 9.06 8.55
CA LEU A 65 9.20 9.93 7.94
C LEU A 65 9.73 11.36 7.88
N GLY A 66 10.04 11.83 6.68
CA GLY A 66 10.57 13.18 6.45
C GLY A 66 9.49 14.26 6.41
N LEU A 67 8.29 13.91 5.94
CA LEU A 67 7.15 14.83 5.86
C LEU A 67 5.85 14.06 6.07
N VAL A 68 4.91 14.68 6.80
CA VAL A 68 3.49 14.38 6.71
C VAL A 68 2.71 15.68 6.75
N THR A 69 1.80 15.84 5.80
CA THR A 69 0.79 16.89 5.83
C THR A 69 -0.55 16.32 5.41
N GLY A 70 -1.64 16.96 5.81
CA GLY A 70 -2.95 16.59 5.34
C GLY A 70 -3.92 17.76 5.41
N GLY A 71 -4.90 17.73 4.51
CA GLY A 71 -5.89 18.78 4.40
C GLY A 71 -7.10 18.33 3.61
N VAL A 72 -8.24 18.97 3.89
CA VAL A 72 -9.47 18.76 3.14
C VAL A 72 -9.47 19.71 1.96
N ILE A 73 -9.53 19.16 0.75
CA ILE A 73 -9.50 19.91 -0.50
C ILE A 73 -10.66 19.48 -1.41
N PRO A 74 -11.09 20.31 -2.37
CA PRO A 74 -11.95 19.86 -3.44
C PRO A 74 -11.22 18.85 -4.34
N ALA A 75 -11.91 17.79 -4.75
CA ALA A 75 -11.39 16.82 -5.70
C ALA A 75 -11.26 17.45 -7.09
N GLU A 76 -10.06 17.39 -7.65
CA GLU A 76 -9.79 17.74 -9.05
C GLU A 76 -10.32 16.65 -9.98
N GLU A 77 -10.34 16.92 -11.29
CA GLU A 77 -10.97 16.03 -12.30
C GLU A 77 -10.49 14.58 -12.24
N GLU A 78 -9.17 14.35 -12.12
CA GLU A 78 -8.60 13.01 -12.07
C GLU A 78 -8.95 12.28 -10.77
N VAL A 79 -8.80 12.94 -9.62
CA VAL A 79 -9.15 12.39 -8.29
C VAL A 79 -10.65 12.08 -8.22
N ALA A 80 -11.49 12.98 -8.74
CA ALA A 80 -12.95 12.79 -8.75
C ALA A 80 -13.33 11.61 -9.64
N LYS A 81 -12.71 11.47 -10.81
CA LYS A 81 -12.93 10.33 -11.71
C LYS A 81 -12.55 9.00 -11.04
N ASP A 82 -11.37 8.91 -10.43
CA ASP A 82 -10.89 7.66 -9.81
C ASP A 82 -11.73 7.25 -8.59
N LEU A 83 -12.19 8.23 -7.81
CA LEU A 83 -13.00 8.00 -6.61
C LEU A 83 -14.51 7.99 -6.89
N HIS A 84 -14.94 8.05 -8.15
CA HIS A 84 -16.35 8.16 -8.56
C HIS A 84 -17.11 9.26 -7.80
N LEU A 85 -16.49 10.44 -7.72
CA LEU A 85 -17.04 11.65 -7.11
C LEU A 85 -17.39 12.68 -8.19
N GLU A 86 -18.22 13.65 -7.85
CA GLU A 86 -18.34 14.89 -8.61
C GLU A 86 -17.09 15.75 -8.41
N VAL A 87 -16.67 16.46 -9.47
CA VAL A 87 -15.57 17.42 -9.38
C VAL A 87 -15.92 18.49 -8.34
N GLY A 88 -15.00 18.76 -7.42
CA GLY A 88 -15.21 19.69 -6.31
C GLY A 88 -15.74 19.05 -5.03
N GLU A 89 -16.16 17.78 -5.03
CA GLU A 89 -16.47 17.07 -3.78
C GLU A 89 -15.26 17.02 -2.86
N LYS A 90 -15.49 17.05 -1.54
CA LYS A 90 -14.40 17.10 -0.56
C LYS A 90 -13.69 15.76 -0.46
N VAL A 91 -12.37 15.81 -0.50
CA VAL A 91 -11.47 14.70 -0.17
C VAL A 91 -10.51 15.14 0.92
N LEU A 92 -10.14 14.22 1.80
CA LEU A 92 -8.93 14.37 2.60
C LEU A 92 -7.74 13.96 1.72
N LYS A 93 -6.83 14.90 1.47
CA LYS A 93 -5.51 14.63 0.89
C LYS A 93 -4.50 14.47 2.01
N VAL A 94 -3.69 13.41 1.98
CA VAL A 94 -2.56 13.19 2.88
C VAL A 94 -1.30 13.03 2.04
N GLU A 95 -0.27 13.78 2.35
CA GLU A 95 1.01 13.73 1.65
C GLU A 95 2.08 13.23 2.60
N LYS A 96 2.89 12.27 2.17
CA LYS A 96 3.98 11.71 2.98
C LYS A 96 5.26 11.61 2.17
N LEU A 97 6.37 11.97 2.81
CA LEU A 97 7.72 11.72 2.28
C LEU A 97 8.44 10.77 3.22
N LEU A 98 8.83 9.62 2.69
CA LEU A 98 9.52 8.57 3.43
C LEU A 98 10.98 8.55 2.99
N LEU A 99 11.86 8.33 3.97
CA LEU A 99 13.30 8.40 3.81
C LEU A 99 13.92 7.01 4.04
N ALA A 100 14.90 6.68 3.21
CA ALA A 100 15.82 5.57 3.37
C ALA A 100 17.21 6.14 3.72
N ASP A 101 17.71 5.84 4.92
CA ASP A 101 18.96 6.43 5.45
C ASP A 101 19.02 7.96 5.30
N ASP A 102 17.95 8.62 5.73
CA ASP A 102 17.76 10.07 5.70
C ASP A 102 17.71 10.69 4.28
N ARG A 103 17.56 9.88 3.22
CA ARG A 103 17.37 10.32 1.83
C ARG A 103 15.96 10.02 1.33
N PRO A 104 15.32 10.92 0.56
CA PRO A 104 14.00 10.66 -0.02
C PRO A 104 13.94 9.36 -0.83
N ALA A 105 12.95 8.53 -0.51
CA ALA A 105 12.76 7.21 -1.09
C ALA A 105 11.38 7.03 -1.74
N ILE A 106 10.33 7.45 -1.04
CA ILE A 106 8.95 7.35 -1.51
C ILE A 106 8.22 8.64 -1.19
N TYR A 107 7.56 9.23 -2.18
CA TYR A 107 6.60 10.31 -1.98
C TYR A 107 5.20 9.79 -2.29
N VAL A 108 4.24 10.01 -1.39
CA VAL A 108 2.90 9.43 -1.48
C VAL A 108 1.85 10.51 -1.33
N LEU A 109 0.84 10.46 -2.19
CA LEU A 109 -0.38 11.26 -2.11
C LEU A 109 -1.57 10.32 -1.96
N ASP A 110 -2.20 10.35 -0.79
CA ASP A 110 -3.40 9.58 -0.51
C ASP A 110 -4.64 10.49 -0.52
N TYR A 111 -5.73 10.01 -1.09
CA TYR A 111 -7.01 10.71 -1.14
C TYR A 111 -8.13 9.81 -0.62
N ILE A 112 -8.89 10.32 0.35
CA ILE A 112 -10.06 9.65 0.93
C ILE A 112 -11.29 10.53 0.70
N PRO A 113 -12.41 10.03 0.16
CA PRO A 113 -13.66 10.77 0.12
C PRO A 113 -14.03 11.27 1.53
N TYR A 114 -14.11 12.59 1.73
CA TYR A 114 -14.18 13.18 3.07
C TYR A 114 -15.43 12.73 3.84
N ARG A 115 -16.54 12.47 3.13
CA ARG A 115 -17.78 11.91 3.68
C ARG A 115 -17.60 10.62 4.48
N LEU A 116 -16.55 9.84 4.23
CA LEU A 116 -16.27 8.59 4.95
C LEU A 116 -15.74 8.84 6.37
N ILE A 117 -15.10 9.97 6.59
CA ILE A 117 -14.49 10.36 7.87
C ILE A 117 -15.18 11.58 8.48
N GLU A 118 -16.25 12.07 7.85
CA GLU A 118 -17.03 13.20 8.33
C GLU A 118 -17.63 12.84 9.71
N GLY A 119 -17.51 13.76 10.66
CA GLY A 119 -17.90 13.52 12.05
C GLY A 119 -16.88 12.74 12.90
N ASN A 120 -15.76 12.30 12.32
CA ASN A 120 -14.65 11.66 13.02
C ASN A 120 -13.37 12.50 12.93
N PRO A 121 -13.17 13.49 13.83
CA PRO A 121 -11.98 14.33 13.83
C PRO A 121 -10.69 13.50 13.90
N TYR A 122 -9.64 13.99 13.26
CA TYR A 122 -8.32 13.41 13.32
C TYR A 122 -7.27 14.45 13.67
N THR A 123 -6.18 13.99 14.27
CA THR A 123 -5.00 14.81 14.56
C THR A 123 -3.94 14.63 13.47
N PRO A 124 -3.02 15.60 13.29
CA PRO A 124 -1.88 15.43 12.41
C PRO A 124 -1.02 14.19 12.74
N GLU A 125 -0.95 13.81 14.02
CA GLU A 125 -0.19 12.63 14.44
C GLU A 125 -0.81 11.34 13.90
N GLU A 126 -2.14 11.27 13.85
CA GLU A 126 -2.85 10.11 13.30
C GLU A 126 -2.63 9.95 11.79
N LEU A 127 -2.26 11.01 11.07
CA LEU A 127 -1.93 10.92 9.65
C LEU A 127 -0.60 10.21 9.39
N LYS A 128 0.28 10.09 10.39
CA LYS A 128 1.57 9.40 10.23
C LYS A 128 1.40 7.91 9.99
N ILE A 129 0.39 7.29 10.61
CA ILE A 129 0.15 5.85 10.48
C ILE A 129 -0.21 5.48 9.03
N PRO A 130 0.02 4.23 8.60
CA PRO A 130 -0.34 3.74 7.26
C PRO A 130 -1.79 4.09 6.89
N ILE A 131 -2.02 4.53 5.64
CA ILE A 131 -3.30 5.14 5.25
C ILE A 131 -4.48 4.15 5.35
N PHE A 132 -4.26 2.88 5.01
CA PHE A 132 -5.27 1.81 5.17
C PHE A 132 -5.70 1.67 6.63
N ARG A 133 -4.74 1.75 7.56
CA ARG A 133 -4.99 1.71 9.01
C ARG A 133 -5.71 2.96 9.48
N PHE A 134 -5.34 4.13 8.97
CA PHE A 134 -6.02 5.39 9.25
C PHE A 134 -7.49 5.34 8.80
N LEU A 135 -7.74 4.98 7.55
CA LEU A 135 -9.08 4.91 6.97
C LEU A 135 -9.96 3.96 7.79
N LYS A 136 -9.46 2.74 8.07
CA LYS A 136 -10.18 1.75 8.90
C LYS A 136 -10.54 2.30 10.28
N ARG A 137 -9.64 3.04 10.93
CA ARG A 137 -9.90 3.63 12.25
C ARG A 137 -10.92 4.76 12.22
N LYS A 138 -10.92 5.59 11.17
CA LYS A 138 -11.73 6.82 11.09
C LYS A 138 -13.10 6.65 10.45
N SER A 139 -13.28 5.65 9.59
CA SER A 139 -14.56 5.41 8.89
C SER A 139 -15.19 4.06 9.20
N GLN A 140 -14.48 3.15 9.88
CA GLN A 140 -14.80 1.71 9.99
C GLN A 140 -14.90 0.99 8.63
N VAL A 141 -14.62 1.66 7.51
CA VAL A 141 -14.54 1.05 6.19
C VAL A 141 -13.21 0.34 6.04
N LYS A 142 -13.26 -0.90 5.57
CA LYS A 142 -12.09 -1.68 5.19
C LYS A 142 -11.93 -1.66 3.66
N VAL A 143 -10.70 -1.48 3.20
CA VAL A 143 -10.34 -1.76 1.82
C VAL A 143 -10.23 -3.27 1.67
N GLU A 144 -11.03 -3.85 0.78
CA GLU A 144 -11.06 -5.28 0.52
C GLU A 144 -10.29 -5.66 -0.74
N ILE A 145 -10.29 -4.79 -1.74
CA ILE A 145 -9.63 -5.02 -3.03
C ILE A 145 -8.86 -3.75 -3.39
N VAL A 146 -7.63 -3.91 -3.88
CA VAL A 146 -6.84 -2.83 -4.47
C VAL A 146 -6.59 -3.18 -5.93
N LEU A 147 -6.91 -2.25 -6.82
CA LEU A 147 -6.42 -2.28 -8.20
C LEU A 147 -5.19 -1.37 -8.28
N MET A 148 -4.09 -1.88 -8.83
CA MET A 148 -2.81 -1.18 -8.87
C MET A 148 -2.27 -1.16 -10.31
N ASP A 149 -1.94 0.04 -10.79
CA ASP A 149 -1.21 0.28 -12.03
C ASP A 149 0.21 0.77 -11.70
N VAL A 150 1.21 0.21 -12.39
CA VAL A 150 2.64 0.49 -12.16
C VAL A 150 3.29 0.95 -13.45
N GLU A 151 3.88 2.14 -13.44
CA GLU A 151 4.40 2.80 -14.63
C GLU A 151 5.74 3.51 -14.35
N PRO A 152 6.73 3.43 -15.26
CA PRO A 152 7.86 4.34 -15.22
C PRO A 152 7.40 5.74 -15.68
N ARG A 153 7.80 6.79 -14.95
CA ARG A 153 7.50 8.18 -15.31
C ARG A 153 8.73 9.07 -15.16
N LEU A 154 8.79 10.15 -15.94
CA LEU A 154 9.67 11.28 -15.63
C LEU A 154 8.94 12.17 -14.62
N PRO A 155 9.57 12.56 -13.51
CA PRO A 155 8.94 13.39 -12.51
C PRO A 155 8.75 14.82 -13.03
N ASP A 156 7.64 15.44 -12.68
CA ASP A 156 7.51 16.89 -12.81
C ASP A 156 8.40 17.62 -11.78
N GLY A 157 8.42 18.95 -11.82
CA GLY A 157 9.26 19.74 -10.91
C GLY A 157 8.94 19.55 -9.42
N ILE A 158 7.69 19.27 -9.07
CA ILE A 158 7.26 19.07 -7.67
C ILE A 158 7.76 17.70 -7.19
N ILE A 159 7.49 16.66 -7.96
CA ILE A 159 7.89 15.29 -7.64
C ILE A 159 9.42 15.17 -7.63
N ALA A 160 10.12 15.79 -8.59
CA ALA A 160 11.57 15.82 -8.66
C ALA A 160 12.18 16.50 -7.42
N GLY A 161 11.61 17.63 -7.00
CA GLY A 161 12.04 18.35 -5.79
C GLY A 161 11.81 17.54 -4.51
N MET A 162 10.65 16.90 -4.36
CA MET A 162 10.34 16.07 -3.19
C MET A 162 11.25 14.85 -3.08
N LEU A 163 11.53 14.17 -4.19
CA LEU A 163 12.38 12.98 -4.21
C LEU A 163 13.89 13.29 -4.31
N GLY A 164 14.27 14.55 -4.55
CA GLY A 164 15.66 14.94 -4.75
C GLY A 164 16.31 14.18 -5.91
N VAL A 165 15.60 14.13 -7.05
CA VAL A 165 16.03 13.51 -8.30
C VAL A 165 16.02 14.55 -9.42
N GLU A 166 16.78 14.27 -10.49
CA GLU A 166 16.75 15.13 -11.67
C GLU A 166 15.45 14.92 -12.48
N PRO A 167 14.89 15.95 -13.14
CA PRO A 167 13.70 15.78 -14.00
C PRO A 167 13.88 14.78 -15.15
N SER A 168 15.12 14.48 -15.53
CA SER A 168 15.46 13.46 -16.54
C SER A 168 15.66 12.06 -15.96
N GLU A 169 15.70 11.93 -14.63
CA GLU A 169 15.82 10.63 -13.95
C GLU A 169 14.43 9.99 -13.85
N PRO A 170 14.21 8.81 -14.46
CA PRO A 170 12.93 8.14 -14.32
C PRO A 170 12.69 7.75 -12.86
N ILE A 171 11.42 7.65 -12.49
CA ILE A 171 10.92 7.13 -11.23
C ILE A 171 9.90 6.04 -11.50
N MET A 172 9.58 5.23 -10.49
CA MET A 172 8.45 4.32 -10.57
C MET A 172 7.23 4.99 -9.96
N TYR A 173 6.14 5.06 -10.71
CA TYR A 173 4.85 5.54 -10.25
C TYR A 173 3.92 4.36 -10.04
N VAL A 174 3.25 4.34 -8.90
CA VAL A 174 2.24 3.36 -8.53
C VAL A 174 0.95 4.10 -8.23
N HIS A 175 -0.10 3.76 -8.97
CA HIS A 175 -1.45 4.30 -8.80
C HIS A 175 -2.35 3.19 -8.30
N GLU A 176 -3.02 3.42 -7.18
CA GLU A 176 -3.85 2.44 -6.50
C GLU A 176 -5.23 2.97 -6.21
N ILE A 177 -6.26 2.19 -6.54
CA ILE A 177 -7.63 2.43 -6.10
C ILE A 177 -8.04 1.29 -5.16
N GLY A 178 -8.34 1.66 -3.92
CA GLY A 178 -8.88 0.78 -2.89
C GLY A 178 -10.40 0.77 -2.88
N TYR A 179 -10.99 -0.41 -2.96
CA TYR A 179 -12.43 -0.66 -2.98
C TYR A 179 -12.93 -1.30 -1.68
N SER A 180 -14.11 -0.90 -1.23
CA SER A 180 -14.82 -1.54 -0.12
C SER A 180 -15.42 -2.90 -0.53
N CYS A 181 -16.01 -3.62 0.44
CA CYS A 181 -16.77 -4.84 0.17
C CYS A 181 -17.99 -4.64 -0.75
N THR A 182 -18.47 -3.40 -0.88
CA THR A 182 -19.56 -3.02 -1.79
C THR A 182 -19.05 -2.50 -3.15
N GLN A 183 -17.76 -2.71 -3.47
CA GLN A 183 -17.10 -2.26 -4.71
C GLN A 183 -17.16 -0.75 -4.92
N THR A 184 -17.19 0.03 -3.83
CA THR A 184 -17.11 1.49 -3.89
C THR A 184 -15.66 1.91 -3.70
N PRO A 185 -15.10 2.81 -4.54
CA PRO A 185 -13.77 3.36 -4.30
C PRO A 185 -13.77 4.22 -3.04
N VAL A 186 -12.83 3.94 -2.13
CA VAL A 186 -12.76 4.56 -0.79
C VAL A 186 -11.37 5.10 -0.46
N LEU A 187 -10.39 4.79 -1.30
CA LEU A 187 -9.02 5.27 -1.21
C LEU A 187 -8.45 5.36 -2.62
N LEU A 188 -7.77 6.45 -2.92
CA LEU A 188 -6.84 6.60 -4.04
C LEU A 188 -5.46 6.84 -3.43
N SER A 189 -4.44 6.08 -3.85
CA SER A 189 -3.05 6.32 -3.46
C SER A 189 -2.19 6.48 -4.71
N GLN A 190 -1.34 7.50 -4.70
CA GLN A 190 -0.39 7.81 -5.77
C GLN A 190 1.00 7.83 -5.14
N ALA A 191 1.78 6.78 -5.36
CA ALA A 191 3.11 6.60 -4.78
C ALA A 191 4.20 6.71 -5.85
N TYR A 192 5.19 7.56 -5.58
CA TYR A 192 6.33 7.84 -6.43
C TYR A 192 7.58 7.33 -5.75
N TYR A 193 8.19 6.29 -6.32
CA TYR A 193 9.37 5.62 -5.79
C TYR A 193 10.61 6.09 -6.53
N ARG A 194 11.63 6.48 -5.76
CA ARG A 194 12.95 6.76 -6.30
C ARG A 194 13.56 5.49 -6.88
N ASN A 195 14.13 5.60 -8.08
CA ASN A 195 14.82 4.49 -8.72
C ASN A 195 16.07 4.06 -7.92
N GLY A 196 16.36 2.75 -7.96
CA GLY A 196 17.53 2.16 -7.30
C GLY A 196 17.39 1.90 -5.80
N VAL A 197 16.33 2.39 -5.14
CA VAL A 197 16.06 2.08 -3.72
C VAL A 197 15.32 0.75 -3.58
N PHE A 198 14.32 0.52 -4.43
CA PHE A 198 13.43 -0.64 -4.33
C PHE A 198 13.53 -1.55 -5.54
N ARG A 199 13.33 -2.85 -5.31
CA ARG A 199 12.97 -3.82 -6.34
C ARG A 199 11.55 -4.28 -6.08
N LEU A 200 10.60 -3.78 -6.87
CA LEU A 200 9.20 -4.15 -6.75
C LEU A 200 8.96 -5.52 -7.40
N SER A 201 8.34 -6.43 -6.66
CA SER A 201 8.10 -7.81 -7.10
C SER A 201 6.61 -8.12 -7.08
N ILE A 202 6.15 -8.96 -8.02
CA ILE A 202 4.79 -9.52 -8.01
C ILE A 202 4.91 -11.03 -8.08
N LEU A 203 4.26 -11.74 -7.15
CA LEU A 203 4.17 -13.18 -7.22
C LEU A 203 2.97 -13.61 -8.07
N ARG A 204 3.23 -14.22 -9.22
CA ARG A 204 2.20 -14.89 -10.00
C ARG A 204 2.22 -16.39 -9.77
N ARG A 205 1.08 -16.96 -9.39
CA ARG A 205 0.91 -18.42 -9.29
C ARG A 205 0.20 -18.95 -10.53
N ASN A 206 0.75 -20.02 -11.10
CA ASN A 206 0.08 -20.79 -12.15
C ASN A 206 -0.69 -21.93 -11.48
N TYR A 207 -2.02 -21.81 -11.42
CA TYR A 207 -2.86 -22.95 -11.10
C TYR A 207 -2.89 -23.86 -12.33
N LEU A 208 -2.12 -24.95 -12.28
CA LEU A 208 -2.39 -26.09 -13.16
C LEU A 208 -3.64 -26.76 -12.58
N GLY A 209 -4.74 -26.71 -13.34
CA GLY A 209 -5.97 -27.43 -13.03
C GLY A 209 -5.75 -28.93 -12.92
#